data_AF-A0A497I1I6-F1
#
_entry.id   AF-A0A497I1I6-F1
#
_cell.length_a   1.000
_cell.length_b   1.000
_cell.length_c   1.000
_cell.angle_alpha   90.00
_cell.angle_beta   90.00
_cell.angle_gamma   90.00
#
_symmetry.space_group_name_H-M   'P 1'
#
loop_
_entity.id
_entity.type
_entity.pdbx_description
1 polymer ?
#
loop_
_entity_poly.entity_id
_entity_poly.type
_entity_poly.pdbx_seq_one_letter_code
_entity_poly.pdbx_strand_id
1 'polypeptide(L)'
;MKKILYHITKPENVKCILIDGIKPPKGVTGVSLTDCPFVWLSILHDEGKIRKRVAIIEVRLPIDKYREMLTLEYGIEGKFLDFDYDPYTSGPKGEIVYYGTIPNKWITAVYYLEVPKIETYNVRR
;
A
#
# COMPACT_ATOMS: atom_id res chain seq x y z
N MET A 1 3.91 13.02 -15.07
CA MET A 1 3.34 12.96 -13.71
C MET A 1 3.58 11.55 -13.13
N LYS A 2 3.67 11.37 -11.81
CA LYS A 2 3.96 10.05 -11.18
C LYS A 2 2.85 9.70 -10.18
N LYS A 3 2.43 8.44 -10.11
CA LYS A 3 1.62 7.91 -9.00
C LYS A 3 2.59 7.44 -7.91
N ILE A 4 2.34 7.86 -6.68
CA ILE A 4 3.09 7.43 -5.51
C ILE A 4 2.14 6.58 -4.68
N LEU A 5 2.59 5.37 -4.35
CA LEU A 5 1.88 4.40 -3.53
C LEU A 5 2.79 3.98 -2.37
N TYR A 6 2.18 3.48 -1.31
CA TYR A 6 2.86 3.11 -0.09
C TYR A 6 2.51 1.68 0.31
N HIS A 7 3.53 0.90 0.66
CA HIS A 7 3.36 -0.41 1.30
C HIS A 7 3.72 -0.30 2.77
N ILE A 8 2.84 -0.75 3.65
CA ILE A 8 3.04 -0.74 5.10
C ILE A 8 3.47 -2.13 5.54
N THR A 9 4.60 -2.26 6.20
CA THR A 9 5.16 -3.55 6.61
C THR A 9 5.90 -3.47 7.94
N LYS A 10 6.30 -4.63 8.46
CA LYS A 10 7.12 -4.71 9.68
C LYS A 10 8.59 -4.38 9.36
N PRO A 11 9.32 -3.69 10.25
CA PRO A 11 10.71 -3.31 10.02
C PRO A 11 11.65 -4.46 9.62
N GLU A 12 11.44 -5.66 10.17
CA GLU A 12 12.23 -6.86 9.89
C GLU A 12 12.14 -7.34 8.44
N ASN A 13 11.06 -7.00 7.71
CA ASN A 13 10.86 -7.42 6.32
C ASN A 13 11.62 -6.54 5.32
N VAL A 14 12.03 -5.33 5.72
CA VAL A 14 12.57 -4.32 4.80
C VAL A 14 13.80 -4.82 4.06
N LYS A 15 14.72 -5.53 4.75
CA LYS A 15 15.96 -6.02 4.12
C LYS A 15 15.66 -6.94 2.93
N CYS A 16 14.74 -7.88 3.10
CA CYS A 16 14.34 -8.78 2.03
C CYS A 16 13.63 -8.03 0.91
N ILE A 17 12.76 -7.06 1.25
CA ILE A 17 12.03 -6.27 0.26
C ILE A 17 12.95 -5.43 -0.62
N LEU A 18 14.00 -4.83 -0.05
CA LEU A 18 14.95 -4.03 -0.81
C LEU A 18 15.78 -4.88 -1.80
N ILE A 19 15.93 -6.18 -1.54
CA ILE A 19 16.63 -7.11 -2.43
C ILE A 19 15.66 -7.67 -3.48
N ASP A 20 14.54 -8.23 -3.03
CA ASP A 20 13.65 -9.05 -3.85
C ASP A 20 12.44 -8.31 -4.43
N GLY A 21 12.15 -7.10 -3.94
CA GLY A 21 10.87 -6.45 -4.13
C GLY A 21 9.82 -6.87 -3.10
N ILE A 22 8.60 -6.33 -3.22
CA ILE A 22 7.50 -6.66 -2.30
C ILE A 22 6.75 -7.86 -2.87
N LYS A 23 6.87 -9.01 -2.20
CA LYS A 23 6.20 -10.25 -2.58
C LYS A 23 4.81 -10.34 -1.92
N PRO A 24 3.82 -10.95 -2.58
CA PRO A 24 2.57 -11.30 -1.95
C PRO A 24 2.78 -12.17 -0.70
N PRO A 25 1.97 -12.01 0.35
CA PRO A 25 1.94 -12.95 1.46
C PRO A 25 1.65 -14.38 0.98
N LYS A 26 2.10 -15.39 1.74
CA LYS A 26 1.86 -16.80 1.41
C LYS A 26 0.35 -17.07 1.30
N GLY A 27 -0.08 -17.61 0.15
CA GLY A 27 -1.50 -17.91 -0.13
C GLY A 27 -2.32 -16.72 -0.64
N VAL A 28 -1.68 -15.56 -0.84
CA VAL A 28 -2.30 -14.35 -1.43
C VAL A 28 -1.66 -14.10 -2.79
N THR A 29 -2.45 -13.66 -3.77
CA THR A 29 -1.99 -13.41 -5.14
C THR A 29 -1.45 -12.01 -5.38
N GLY A 30 -1.67 -11.08 -4.44
CA GLY A 30 -1.27 -9.67 -4.60
C GLY A 30 -0.67 -9.02 -3.37
N VAL A 31 -0.17 -7.81 -3.59
CA VAL A 31 0.44 -6.91 -2.61
C VAL A 31 -0.50 -5.72 -2.41
N SER A 32 -0.90 -5.47 -1.17
CA SER A 32 -1.64 -4.26 -0.81
C SER A 32 -0.71 -3.05 -0.76
N LEU A 33 -1.16 -1.98 -1.41
CA LEU A 33 -0.60 -0.65 -1.47
C LEU A 33 -1.69 0.37 -1.14
N THR A 34 -1.29 1.60 -0.83
CA THR A 34 -2.22 2.71 -0.61
C THR A 34 -1.62 4.04 -1.03
N ASP A 35 -2.44 4.99 -1.47
CA ASP A 35 -2.05 6.40 -1.58
C ASP A 35 -2.40 7.23 -0.33
N CYS A 36 -3.05 6.60 0.66
CA CYS A 36 -3.49 7.20 1.92
C CYS A 36 -2.83 6.50 3.13
N PRO A 37 -1.49 6.55 3.27
CA PRO A 37 -0.77 5.75 4.26
C PRO A 37 -1.20 6.05 5.70
N PHE A 38 -1.52 7.29 6.04
CA PHE A 38 -1.95 7.66 7.40
C PHE A 38 -3.33 7.09 7.77
N VAL A 39 -4.25 6.97 6.82
CA VAL A 39 -5.57 6.34 7.05
C VAL A 39 -5.38 4.87 7.38
N TRP A 40 -4.55 4.18 6.59
CA TRP A 40 -4.23 2.77 6.83
C TRP A 40 -3.46 2.55 8.12
N LEU A 41 -2.51 3.41 8.48
CA LEU A 41 -1.83 3.34 9.77
C LEU A 41 -2.82 3.44 10.94
N SER A 42 -3.79 4.35 10.86
CA SER A 42 -4.84 4.46 11.89
C SER A 42 -5.65 3.17 12.01
N ILE A 43 -6.11 2.62 10.88
CA ILE A 43 -6.89 1.37 10.85
C ILE A 43 -6.08 0.22 11.44
N LEU A 44 -4.83 0.03 10.98
CA LEU A 44 -3.97 -1.06 11.44
C LEU A 44 -3.60 -0.92 12.92
N HIS A 45 -3.50 0.30 13.44
CA HIS A 45 -3.27 0.57 14.85
C HIS A 45 -4.51 0.23 15.68
N ASP A 46 -5.70 0.69 15.27
CA ASP A 46 -6.96 0.43 15.95
C ASP A 46 -7.31 -1.07 15.97
N GLU A 47 -6.94 -1.80 14.90
CA GLU A 47 -7.03 -3.26 14.83
C GLU A 47 -5.92 -4.00 15.61
N GLY A 48 -4.99 -3.26 16.23
CA GLY A 48 -3.89 -3.82 17.01
C GLY A 48 -2.84 -4.59 16.20
N LYS A 49 -2.82 -4.44 14.88
CA LYS A 49 -1.88 -5.08 13.94
C LYS A 49 -0.50 -4.41 13.93
N ILE A 50 -0.42 -3.13 14.27
CA ILE A 50 0.83 -2.38 14.51
C ILE A 50 0.83 -1.76 15.90
N ARG A 51 1.93 -1.88 16.65
CA ARG A 51 1.97 -1.48 18.07
C ARG A 51 3.20 -0.69 18.53
N LYS A 52 4.28 -0.65 17.74
CA LYS A 52 5.53 0.00 18.16
C LYS A 52 6.21 0.72 17.01
N ARG A 53 6.62 -0.03 16.00
CA ARG A 53 7.37 0.49 14.87
C ARG A 53 6.90 -0.17 13.58
N VAL A 54 6.78 0.64 12.55
CA VAL A 54 6.32 0.22 11.23
C VAL A 54 7.27 0.79 10.18
N ALA A 55 7.44 0.08 9.08
CA ALA A 55 8.13 0.56 7.90
C ALA A 55 7.10 0.88 6.82
N ILE A 56 7.21 2.08 6.24
CA ILE A 56 6.44 2.49 5.07
C ILE A 56 7.39 2.56 3.88
N ILE A 57 7.06 1.83 2.82
CA ILE A 57 7.86 1.72 1.62
C ILE A 57 7.18 2.51 0.51
N GLU A 58 7.86 3.52 -0.02
CA GLU A 58 7.37 4.31 -1.14
C GLU A 58 7.64 3.57 -2.46
N VAL A 59 6.59 3.42 -3.26
CA VAL A 59 6.59 2.82 -4.59
C VAL A 59 6.19 3.89 -5.59
N ARG A 60 7.09 4.21 -6.52
CA ARG A 60 6.90 5.33 -7.46
C ARG A 60 6.83 4.86 -8.90
N LEU A 61 5.68 5.13 -9.53
CA LEU A 61 5.33 4.65 -10.86
C LEU A 61 5.07 5.83 -11.80
N PRO A 62 5.48 5.78 -13.08
CA PRO A 62 4.94 6.69 -14.09
C PRO A 62 3.42 6.55 -14.16
N ILE A 63 2.68 7.66 -14.19
CA ILE A 63 1.20 7.62 -14.13
C ILE A 63 0.60 6.86 -15.31
N ASP A 64 1.19 6.97 -16.51
CA ASP A 64 0.68 6.32 -17.72
C ASP A 64 0.80 4.80 -17.60
N LYS A 65 1.94 4.32 -17.10
CA LYS A 65 2.14 2.89 -16.79
C LYS A 65 1.18 2.38 -15.74
N TYR A 66 0.89 3.17 -14.71
CA TYR A 66 -0.10 2.80 -13.71
C TYR A 66 -1.47 2.62 -14.37
N ARG A 67 -1.92 3.58 -15.19
CA ARG A 67 -3.19 3.48 -15.93
C ARG A 67 -3.26 2.28 -16.88
N GLU A 68 -2.18 1.98 -17.61
CA GLU A 68 -2.10 0.80 -18.49
C GLU A 68 -2.19 -0.53 -17.72
N MET A 69 -1.77 -0.53 -16.45
CA MET A 69 -1.81 -1.70 -15.57
C MET A 69 -3.07 -1.74 -14.69
N LEU A 70 -3.90 -0.69 -14.65
CA LEU A 70 -5.16 -0.73 -13.93
C LEU A 70 -6.14 -1.68 -14.62
N THR A 71 -6.87 -2.44 -13.82
CA THR A 71 -7.91 -3.37 -14.26
C THR A 71 -9.09 -3.33 -13.29
N LEU A 72 -10.26 -3.78 -13.76
CA LEU A 72 -11.43 -4.05 -12.91
C LEU A 72 -11.55 -5.54 -12.55
N GLU A 73 -10.67 -6.38 -13.08
CA GLU A 73 -10.70 -7.84 -12.89
C GLU A 73 -9.71 -8.28 -11.81
N TYR A 74 -10.21 -9.04 -10.82
CA TYR A 74 -9.40 -9.57 -9.74
C TYR A 74 -8.48 -10.69 -10.22
N GLY A 75 -7.20 -10.63 -9.85
CA GLY A 75 -6.27 -11.75 -9.99
C GLY A 75 -5.40 -11.75 -11.25
N ILE A 76 -5.46 -10.72 -12.09
CA ILE A 76 -4.60 -10.64 -13.28
C ILE A 76 -3.19 -10.22 -12.89
N GLU A 77 -2.22 -11.14 -12.98
CA GLU A 77 -0.82 -10.89 -12.65
C GLU A 77 -0.24 -9.69 -13.41
N GLY A 78 0.51 -8.83 -12.70
CA GLY A 78 1.09 -7.60 -13.23
C GLY A 78 0.12 -6.43 -13.32
N LYS A 79 -1.13 -6.58 -12.86
CA LYS A 79 -2.16 -5.54 -12.89
C LYS A 79 -2.51 -5.02 -11.49
N PHE A 80 -3.01 -3.79 -11.46
CA PHE A 80 -3.54 -3.14 -10.27
C PHE A 80 -5.07 -3.22 -10.27
N LEU A 81 -5.65 -3.64 -9.15
CA LEU A 81 -7.03 -3.38 -8.82
C LEU A 81 -7.06 -2.25 -7.79
N ASP A 82 -7.58 -1.10 -8.18
CA ASP A 82 -7.75 0.05 -7.30
C ASP A 82 -9.19 0.05 -6.79
N PHE A 83 -9.36 -0.22 -5.50
CA PHE A 83 -10.69 -0.28 -4.92
C PHE A 83 -11.34 1.11 -4.79
N ASP A 84 -10.55 2.19 -4.87
CA ASP A 84 -11.04 3.57 -4.83
C ASP A 84 -11.37 4.12 -6.23
N TYR A 85 -10.86 3.48 -7.28
CA TYR A 85 -11.16 3.87 -8.67
C TYR A 85 -12.51 3.27 -9.10
N ASP A 86 -13.59 3.77 -8.51
CA ASP A 86 -14.95 3.63 -9.00
C ASP A 86 -15.54 5.05 -9.15
N PRO A 87 -15.90 5.50 -10.37
CA PRO A 87 -16.47 6.83 -10.58
C PRO A 87 -17.82 7.06 -9.88
N TYR A 88 -18.42 6.04 -9.25
CA TYR A 88 -19.78 6.10 -8.71
C TYR A 88 -19.95 5.65 -7.24
N THR A 89 -18.91 5.21 -6.52
CA THR A 89 -19.09 4.69 -5.16
C THR A 89 -18.27 5.42 -4.10
N SER A 90 -18.85 5.49 -2.90
CA SER A 90 -18.21 5.96 -1.67
C SER A 90 -17.73 4.74 -0.84
N GLY A 91 -16.52 4.28 -1.15
CA GLY A 91 -15.70 3.29 -0.40
C GLY A 91 -15.00 2.30 -1.33
N PRO A 92 -13.82 1.72 -1.01
CA PRO A 92 -13.03 1.72 0.24
C PRO A 92 -12.07 2.91 0.39
N LYS A 93 -11.09 2.80 1.30
CA LYS A 93 -10.32 3.90 1.92
C LYS A 93 -8.87 4.01 1.40
N GLY A 94 -8.64 3.87 0.11
CA GLY A 94 -7.33 4.00 -0.53
C GLY A 94 -6.60 2.68 -0.69
N GLU A 95 -7.29 1.53 -0.81
CA GLU A 95 -6.59 0.25 -1.04
C GLU A 95 -6.38 -0.02 -2.52
N ILE A 96 -5.15 -0.33 -2.86
CA ILE A 96 -4.75 -0.71 -4.22
C ILE A 96 -4.01 -2.03 -4.13
N VAL A 97 -4.48 -3.06 -4.83
CA VAL A 97 -3.82 -4.37 -4.87
C VAL A 97 -3.10 -4.54 -6.19
N TYR A 98 -1.81 -4.84 -6.13
CA TYR A 98 -1.05 -5.29 -7.29
C TYR A 98 -0.92 -6.81 -7.29
N TYR A 99 -1.38 -7.50 -8.32
CA TYR A 99 -1.25 -8.96 -8.40
C TYR A 99 0.16 -9.34 -8.86
N GLY A 100 0.89 -10.08 -8.03
CA GLY A 100 2.29 -10.42 -8.25
C GLY A 100 3.26 -9.62 -7.38
N THR A 101 4.54 -9.61 -7.76
CA THR A 101 5.62 -8.98 -6.98
C THR A 101 5.88 -7.56 -7.45
N ILE A 102 5.87 -6.58 -6.53
CA ILE A 102 6.32 -5.22 -6.83
C ILE A 102 7.84 -5.22 -7.00
N PRO A 103 8.36 -4.82 -8.18
CA PRO A 103 9.80 -4.81 -8.43
C PRO A 103 10.55 -3.83 -7.50
N ASN A 104 11.72 -4.24 -7.01
CA ASN A 104 12.59 -3.40 -6.19
C ASN A 104 12.94 -2.05 -6.85
N LYS A 105 13.08 -2.00 -8.18
CA LYS A 105 13.37 -0.78 -8.96
C LYS A 105 12.28 0.28 -8.88
N TRP A 106 11.09 -0.06 -8.40
CA TRP A 106 9.99 0.89 -8.16
C TRP A 106 10.02 1.47 -6.75
N ILE A 107 10.80 0.88 -5.84
CA ILE A 107 10.95 1.35 -4.47
C ILE A 107 11.90 2.54 -4.46
N THR A 108 11.44 3.68 -3.91
CA THR A 108 12.20 4.93 -3.90
C THR A 108 12.65 5.36 -2.51
N ALA A 109 11.90 5.00 -1.47
CA ALA A 109 12.21 5.38 -0.11
C ALA A 109 11.64 4.37 0.90
N VAL A 110 12.25 4.34 2.08
CA VAL A 110 11.74 3.63 3.25
C VAL A 110 11.70 4.59 4.43
N TYR A 111 10.54 4.72 5.05
CA TYR A 111 10.32 5.51 6.24
C TYR A 111 10.08 4.60 7.42
N TYR A 112 10.82 4.80 8.50
CA TYR A 112 10.55 4.13 9.76
C TYR A 112 9.77 5.08 10.66
N LEU A 113 8.57 4.67 11.04
CA LEU A 113 7.77 5.39 12.00
C LEU A 113 7.74 4.58 13.28
N GLU A 114 8.19 5.19 14.35
CA GLU A 114 7.69 4.83 15.66
C GLU A 114 6.27 5.34 15.73
N VAL A 115 5.34 4.50 16.16
CA VAL A 115 3.94 4.86 16.29
C VAL A 115 3.72 5.23 17.75
N PRO A 116 4.01 6.48 18.20
CA PRO A 116 3.38 6.96 19.41
C PRO A 116 1.88 7.05 19.12
N LYS A 117 1.07 6.66 20.10
CA LYS A 117 -0.40 6.82 20.18
C LYS A 117 -1.00 7.61 19.01
N ILE A 118 -1.65 6.92 18.05
CA ILE A 118 -2.40 7.61 16.99
C ILE A 118 -3.68 8.17 17.62
N GLU A 119 -3.79 9.50 17.71
CA GLU A 119 -5.01 10.17 18.17
C GLU A 119 -5.86 10.55 16.96
N THR A 120 -7.06 9.98 16.85
CA THR A 120 -8.02 10.28 15.80
C THR A 120 -9.01 11.34 16.28
N TYR A 121 -9.08 12.46 15.57
CA TYR A 121 -10.05 13.53 15.82
C TYR A 121 -11.13 13.46 14.74
N ASN A 122 -12.30 12.88 15.08
CA ASN A 122 -13.44 12.88 14.17
C ASN A 122 -14.13 14.24 14.19
N VAL A 123 -13.94 15.03 13.12
CA VAL A 123 -14.74 16.24 12.89
C VAL A 123 -16.11 15.82 12.40
N ARG A 124 -17.07 15.65 13.32
CA ARG A 124 -18.48 15.50 12.93
C ARG A 124 -18.93 16.82 12.30
N ARG A 125 -19.45 16.75 11.08
CA ARG A 125 -20.28 17.81 10.49
C ARG A 125 -21.70 17.70 11.02
#